data_AF-A0A945BHB3-F1
#
_entry.id   AF-A0A945BHB3-F1
#
_cell.length_a   1.000
_cell.length_b   1.000
_cell.length_c   1.000
_cell.angle_alpha   90.00
_cell.angle_beta   90.00
_cell.angle_gamma   90.00
#
_symmetry.space_group_name_H-M   'P 1'
#
loop_
_entity.id
_entity.type
_entity.pdbx_description
1 polymer ?
#
loop_
_entity_poly.entity_id
_entity_poly.type
_entity_poly.pdbx_seq_one_letter_code
_entity_poly.pdbx_strand_id
1 'polypeptide(L)' 'MDKVFKYFNDFFKGLVGLIMGLLALSIVADFLFGPGSIDGINVIENITGVVSGFAGGGVIGLIGLLIVWNLISSK' A
#
# COMPACT_ATOMS: atom_id res chain seq x y z
N MET A 1 -28.50 -7.02 13.85
CA MET A 1 -27.74 -6.24 12.85
C MET A 1 -26.25 -6.20 13.20
N ASP A 2 -25.90 -5.98 14.47
CA ASP A 2 -24.51 -5.90 14.96
C ASP A 2 -23.65 -7.13 14.67
N LYS A 3 -24.21 -8.34 14.76
CA LYS A 3 -23.47 -9.58 14.43
C LYS A 3 -23.09 -9.66 12.95
N VAL A 4 -23.95 -9.18 12.05
CA VAL A 4 -23.68 -9.17 10.61
C VAL A 4 -22.62 -8.11 10.29
N PHE A 5 -22.74 -6.90 10.87
CA PHE A 5 -21.71 -5.87 10.74
C PHE A 5 -20.35 -6.31 11.30
N LYS A 6 -20.34 -7.01 12.44
CA LYS A 6 -19.11 -7.58 13.00
C LYS A 6 -18.49 -8.62 12.06
N TYR A 7 -19.29 -9.56 11.55
CA TYR A 7 -18.82 -10.55 10.58
C TYR A 7 -18.26 -9.91 9.31
N PHE A 8 -18.93 -8.88 8.78
CA PHE A 8 -18.45 -8.13 7.62
C PHE A 8 -17.13 -7.41 7.91
N ASN A 9 -17.01 -6.75 9.07
CA ASN A 9 -15.78 -6.08 9.47
C ASN A 9 -14.62 -7.09 9.62
N ASP A 10 -14.87 -8.24 10.24
CA ASP A 10 -13.86 -9.29 10.42
C ASP A 10 -13.47 -9.94 9.07
N PHE A 11 -14.42 -10.11 8.15
CA PHE A 11 -14.13 -10.53 6.78
C PHE A 11 -13.25 -9.52 6.03
N PHE A 12 -13.59 -8.23 6.06
CA PHE A 12 -12.78 -7.19 5.43
C PHE A 12 -11.39 -7.09 6.05
N LYS A 13 -11.26 -7.21 7.38
CA LYS A 13 -9.94 -7.29 8.03
C LYS A 13 -9.14 -8.50 7.55
N GLY A 14 -9.77 -9.66 7.43
CA GLY A 14 -9.14 -10.86 6.90
C GLY A 14 -8.70 -10.70 5.44
N LEU A 15 -9.57 -10.13 4.60
CA LEU A 15 -9.29 -9.86 3.19
C LEU A 15 -8.17 -8.82 3.02
N VAL A 16 -8.20 -7.74 3.79
CA VAL A 16 -7.11 -6.74 3.81
C VAL A 16 -5.80 -7.40 4.26
N GLY A 17 -5.85 -8.23 5.31
CA GLY A 17 -4.68 -8.99 5.76
C GLY A 17 -4.12 -9.91 4.66
N LEU A 18 -4.99 -10.58 3.90
CA LEU A 18 -4.60 -11.40 2.76
C LEU A 18 -3.92 -10.56 1.66
N ILE A 19 -4.53 -9.43 1.27
CA ILE A 19 -3.98 -8.52 0.26
C ILE A 19 -2.60 -8.01 0.70
N MET A 20 -2.45 -7.60 1.97
CA MET A 20 -1.16 -7.16 2.51
C MET A 20 -0.11 -8.28 2.46
N GLY A 21 -0.50 -9.54 2.73
CA GLY A 21 0.38 -10.68 2.58
C GLY A 21 0.82 -10.92 1.12
N LEU A 22 -0.10 -10.78 0.17
CA LEU A 22 0.19 -10.90 -1.26
C LEU A 22 1.11 -9.78 -1.77
N LEU A 23 0.95 -8.55 -1.27
CA LEU A 23 1.85 -7.44 -1.57
C LEU A 23 3.28 -7.74 -1.09
N ALA A 24 3.42 -8.22 0.14
CA ALA A 24 4.73 -8.60 0.67
C ALA A 24 5.37 -9.75 -0.14
N LEU A 25 4.57 -10.75 -0.53
CA LEU A 25 5.04 -11.85 -1.37
C LEU A 25 5.49 -11.36 -2.76
N SER A 26 4.76 -10.44 -3.38
CA SER A 26 5.12 -9.84 -4.67
C SER A 26 6.44 -9.07 -4.58
N ILE A 27 6.68 -8.31 -3.51
CA ILE A 27 7.96 -7.62 -3.30
C ILE A 27 9.10 -8.64 -3.22
N VAL A 28 8.94 -9.72 -2.45
CA VAL A 28 9.96 -10.78 -2.33
C VAL A 28 10.20 -11.46 -3.69
N ALA A 29 9.14 -11.76 -4.44
CA ALA A 29 9.25 -12.35 -5.76
C ALA A 29 10.01 -11.42 -6.72
N ASP A 30 9.74 -10.11 -6.70
CA ASP A 30 10.42 -9.13 -7.55
C ASP A 30 11.92 -9.04 -7.22
N PHE A 31 12.30 -9.20 -5.95
CA PHE A 31 13.70 -9.26 -5.55
C PHE A 31 14.41 -10.55 -6.02
N LEU A 32 13.71 -11.69 -6.06
CA LEU A 32 14.31 -12.99 -6.38
C LEU A 32 14.33 -13.29 -7.89
N PHE A 33 13.30 -12.87 -8.61
CA PHE A 33 13.08 -13.23 -10.01
C PHE A 33 13.16 -12.03 -10.97
N GLY A 34 13.30 -10.81 -10.43
CA GLY A 34 13.37 -9.57 -11.19
C GLY A 34 12.04 -8.79 -11.23
N PRO A 35 12.06 -7.54 -11.72
CA PRO A 35 10.89 -6.66 -11.67
C PRO A 35 9.70 -7.23 -12.44
N GLY A 36 8.50 -7.19 -11.85
CA GLY A 36 7.29 -7.72 -12.49
C GLY A 36 7.27 -9.24 -12.53
N SER A 37 7.95 -9.89 -11.58
CA SER A 37 8.01 -11.35 -11.44
C SER A 37 6.62 -12.01 -11.36
N ILE A 38 5.65 -11.26 -10.85
CA ILE A 38 4.23 -11.58 -10.89
C ILE A 38 3.60 -10.67 -11.94
N ASP A 39 3.19 -11.26 -13.06
CA ASP A 39 2.67 -10.53 -14.22
C ASP A 39 1.55 -9.54 -13.82
N GLY A 40 1.73 -8.28 -14.18
CA GLY A 40 0.82 -7.18 -13.84
C GLY A 40 0.90 -6.65 -12.40
N ILE A 41 1.75 -7.21 -11.53
CA ILE A 41 1.93 -6.78 -10.13
C ILE A 41 3.40 -6.40 -9.90
N ASN A 42 3.71 -5.10 -10.09
CA ASN A 42 5.01 -4.51 -9.74
C ASN A 42 4.83 -3.52 -8.59
N VAL A 43 4.90 -4.04 -7.35
CA VAL A 43 4.68 -3.23 -6.14
C VAL A 43 5.83 -2.25 -5.93
N ILE A 44 7.05 -2.64 -6.28
CA ILE A 44 8.25 -1.81 -6.08
C ILE A 44 8.18 -0.58 -6.99
N GLU A 45 7.83 -0.74 -8.26
CA GLU A 45 7.67 0.37 -9.20
C GLU A 45 6.54 1.32 -8.75
N ASN A 46 5.41 0.78 -8.28
CA ASN A 46 4.31 1.59 -7.78
C ASN A 46 4.74 2.45 -6.57
N ILE A 47 5.37 1.84 -5.57
CA ILE A 47 5.89 2.56 -4.39
C ILE A 47 6.91 3.61 -4.81
N THR A 48 7.85 3.24 -5.68
CA THR A 48 8.91 4.14 -6.15
C THR A 48 8.33 5.31 -6.94
N GLY A 49 7.28 5.09 -7.74
CA GLY A 49 6.56 6.14 -8.47
C GLY A 49 5.89 7.14 -7.54
N VAL A 50 5.20 6.67 -6.50
CA VAL A 50 4.59 7.53 -5.48
C VAL A 50 5.66 8.36 -4.75
N VAL A 51 6.74 7.72 -4.29
CA VAL A 51 7.85 8.40 -3.61
C VAL A 51 8.51 9.43 -4.52
N SER A 52 8.72 9.09 -5.79
CA SER A 52 9.31 10.00 -6.78
C SER A 52 8.40 11.21 -7.07
N GLY A 53 7.08 11.00 -7.08
CA GLY A 53 6.10 12.08 -7.20
C GLY A 53 6.20 13.10 -6.05
N PHE A 54 6.37 12.62 -4.81
CA PHE A 54 6.62 13.50 -3.67
C PHE A 54 8.01 14.13 -3.73
N ALA A 55 9.06 13.37 -4.05
CA ALA A 55 10.43 13.89 -4.10
C ALA A 55 10.61 14.95 -5.21
N GLY A 56 9.95 14.79 -6.36
CA GLY A 56 9.99 15.72 -7.48
C GLY A 56 9.32 17.08 -7.19
N GLY A 57 8.44 17.16 -6.20
CA GLY A 57 7.75 18.39 -5.80
C GLY A 57 8.56 19.31 -4.87
N GLY A 58 9.78 18.92 -4.47
CA GLY A 58 10.60 19.69 -3.53
C GLY A 58 9.86 19.98 -2.21
N VAL A 59 9.78 21.26 -1.83
CA VAL A 59 9.09 21.68 -0.59
C VAL A 59 7.57 21.39 -0.65
N ILE A 60 6.94 21.51 -1.82
CA ILE A 60 5.51 21.23 -2.00
C ILE A 60 5.24 19.74 -1.78
N GLY A 61 6.14 18.88 -2.26
CA GLY A 61 6.08 17.44 -2.03
C GLY A 61 6.15 17.06 -0.56
N LEU A 62 7.03 17.73 0.20
CA LEU A 62 7.12 17.58 1.67
C LEU A 62 5.82 18.00 2.37
N ILE A 63 5.24 19.13 1.98
CA ILE A 63 3.95 19.59 2.53
C ILE A 63 2.84 18.58 2.22
N GLY A 64 2.77 18.09 0.97
CA GLY A 64 1.84 17.05 0.57
C GLY A 64 1.98 15.78 1.40
N LEU A 65 3.23 15.34 1.64
CA LEU A 65 3.52 14.18 2.47
C LEU A 65 3.05 14.37 3.92
N LEU A 66 3.28 15.56 4.50
CA LEU A 66 2.85 15.90 5.86
C LEU A 66 1.32 15.91 5.99
N ILE A 67 0.60 16.39 4.97
CA ILE A 67 -0.86 16.36 4.93
C ILE A 67 -1.37 14.92 4.87
N VAL A 68 -0.84 14.10 3.97
CA VAL A 68 -1.22 12.67 3.85
C VAL A 68 -0.91 11.93 5.16
N TRP A 69 0.26 12.18 5.74
CA TRP A 69 0.65 11.62 7.03
C TRP A 69 -0.34 12.01 8.14
N ASN A 70 -0.73 13.29 8.21
CA ASN A 70 -1.72 13.76 9.18
C ASN A 70 -3.06 13.04 9.01
N LEU A 71 -3.55 12.87 7.77
CA LEU A 71 -4.82 12.19 7.50
C LEU A 71 -4.81 10.70 7.88
N ILE A 72 -3.68 10.00 7.67
CA ILE A 72 -3.55 8.58 8.02
C ILE A 72 -3.28 8.39 9.52
N SER A 73 -2.48 9.28 10.12
CA SER A 73 -2.08 9.19 11.53
C SER A 73 -3.08 9.81 12.49
N SER A 74 -4.01 10.65 11.99
CA SER A 74 -5.14 11.15 12.78
C SER A 74 -6.13 10.00 12.94
N LYS A 75 -5.91 9.23 14.01
CA LYS A 75 -6.94 8.32 14.56
C LYS A 75 -8.24 9.05 14.85
#